data_AF-A0A2H3NIK3-F1
#
_entry.id   AF-A0A2H3NIK3-F1
#
_cell.length_a   1.000
_cell.length_b   1.000
_cell.length_c   1.000
_cell.angle_alpha   90.00
_cell.angle_beta   90.00
_cell.angle_gamma   90.00
#
_symmetry.space_group_name_H-M   'P 1'
#
loop_
_entity.id
_entity.type
_entity.pdbx_description
1 polymer ?
#
loop_
_entity_poly.entity_id
_entity_poly.type
_entity_poly.pdbx_seq_one_letter_code
_entity_poly.pdbx_strand_id
1 'polypeptide(L)'
;MTDDASPSWDALNVLLLEDVDTDAELIRHQLRADGITGSVQRVDTKADFEAALDDGPPGIVLADYSLPTFDGLTALRMVQERYPTVPVVFVSGAIGEERAIETLKQGATDYVLKDTLSRLGPAVKRALREAEERRARQEAEAALRQAHDELEQTVKERTAALRESQQRLSTIVDSAIDAIINIEADRTITLFNPAAESIFACSADDACGEPLTRFLTDEFDALLADYLQQDTNAEGRYLAASEGIQARRASGDTFPVEATISPLPLPNGTTQHLLILRDIDARTQAEAAVSQLASEKQYLQEEIRSEKGFETIVGTSPPMQEVFTAIDQVASTDTTVLVCGQTGTGKELVARAVHERSPRADNVLVKVNCSALAPDLIESELFGHEKGAFTGASEQRVGRFELADGGTLFLDEIGELAMSTQSKLLRALQEQEFERVGGSRTIQVDTRIIAATNVDLEQAVEEGRFRSDLYFRLNIFPINLPPLRDRRSDIPLLVEHFRKLFAQRMGKSIEGVSPSAMAVLKAYNWPGNVRELANIMERAVILAQDGLIRADDLSITQQHTTNHTDDLPTLQEAQRRHIIRALKATGGTVGGPDGAAALLDIKRTTLLSRMNRLGVDADAYRG
;
A
#
# COMPACT_ATOMS: atom_id res chain seq x y z
N MET A 1 -47.35 -23.69 56.78
CA MET A 1 -47.86 -24.83 57.56
C MET A 1 -46.69 -25.73 57.81
N THR A 2 -45.92 -25.42 58.83
CA THR A 2 -44.76 -26.21 59.26
C THR A 2 -45.30 -27.31 60.16
N ASP A 3 -45.12 -28.55 59.72
CA ASP A 3 -45.35 -29.75 60.51
C ASP A 3 -44.47 -29.62 61.77
N ASP A 4 -45.11 -29.36 62.90
CA ASP A 4 -44.44 -29.30 64.21
C ASP A 4 -44.10 -30.74 64.58
N ALA A 5 -42.96 -31.22 64.07
CA ALA A 5 -42.37 -32.50 64.41
C ALA A 5 -41.98 -32.45 65.88
N SER A 6 -42.98 -32.62 66.75
CA SER A 6 -42.78 -32.89 68.16
C SER A 6 -41.82 -34.09 68.24
N PRO A 7 -40.69 -33.98 68.97
CA PRO A 7 -39.69 -35.03 69.00
C PRO A 7 -40.36 -36.36 69.34
N SER A 8 -40.07 -37.42 68.58
CA SER A 8 -40.53 -38.76 68.92
C SER A 8 -39.79 -39.20 70.18
N TRP A 9 -40.42 -38.96 71.34
CA TRP A 9 -39.91 -39.38 72.65
C TRP A 9 -39.95 -40.91 72.83
N ASP A 10 -40.55 -41.62 71.87
CA ASP A 10 -40.68 -43.08 71.81
C ASP A 10 -39.36 -43.81 71.51
N ALA A 11 -38.37 -43.13 70.92
CA ALA A 11 -37.08 -43.72 70.54
C ALA A 11 -35.88 -43.15 71.32
N LEU A 12 -36.13 -42.36 72.37
CA LEU A 12 -35.06 -41.72 73.15
C LEU A 12 -34.24 -42.74 73.96
N ASN A 13 -32.93 -42.80 73.74
CA ASN A 13 -32.04 -43.60 74.58
C ASN A 13 -31.56 -42.77 75.79
N VAL A 14 -32.03 -43.12 76.98
CA VAL A 14 -31.68 -42.48 78.26
C VAL A 14 -30.66 -43.35 78.98
N LEU A 15 -29.48 -42.80 79.25
CA LEU A 15 -28.50 -43.43 80.13
C LEU A 15 -28.70 -42.92 81.56
N LEU A 16 -29.08 -43.80 82.48
CA LEU A 16 -29.37 -43.48 83.87
C LEU A 16 -28.27 -44.00 84.79
N LEU A 17 -27.52 -43.10 85.43
CA LEU A 17 -26.53 -43.41 86.45
C LEU A 17 -27.16 -43.33 87.85
N GLU A 18 -27.44 -44.48 88.46
CA GLU A 18 -28.18 -44.61 89.73
C GLU A 18 -27.86 -45.93 90.44
N ASP A 19 -27.36 -45.89 91.68
CA ASP A 19 -26.99 -47.08 92.48
C ASP A 19 -28.17 -47.68 93.25
N VAL A 20 -29.24 -46.91 93.48
CA VAL A 20 -30.41 -47.39 94.24
C VAL A 20 -31.51 -47.88 93.29
N ASP A 21 -31.81 -49.19 93.34
CA ASP A 21 -32.81 -49.84 92.48
C ASP A 21 -34.20 -49.19 92.56
N THR A 22 -34.63 -48.84 93.77
CA THR A 22 -35.94 -48.22 94.01
C THR A 22 -36.05 -46.83 93.39
N ASP A 23 -34.97 -46.05 93.43
CA ASP A 23 -34.93 -44.71 92.88
C ASP A 23 -34.88 -44.77 91.35
N ALA A 24 -34.13 -45.73 90.80
CA ALA A 24 -34.09 -45.97 89.35
C ALA A 24 -35.46 -46.41 88.79
N GLU A 25 -36.22 -47.23 89.51
CA GLU A 25 -37.59 -47.60 89.12
C GLU A 25 -38.56 -46.40 89.24
N LEU A 26 -38.40 -45.55 90.25
CA LEU A 26 -39.21 -44.34 90.42
C LEU A 26 -38.97 -43.34 89.29
N ILE A 27 -37.70 -43.12 88.91
CA ILE A 27 -37.30 -42.29 87.77
C ILE A 27 -37.88 -42.87 86.47
N ARG A 28 -37.76 -44.18 86.24
CA ARG A 28 -38.33 -44.86 85.06
C ARG A 28 -39.84 -44.73 84.99
N HIS A 29 -40.54 -44.90 86.12
CA HIS A 29 -41.98 -44.72 86.19
C HIS A 29 -42.39 -43.29 85.87
N GLN A 30 -41.68 -42.30 86.42
CA GLN A 30 -41.97 -40.89 86.18
C GLN A 30 -41.72 -40.48 84.72
N LEU A 31 -40.60 -40.90 84.12
CA LEU A 31 -40.33 -40.66 82.68
C LEU A 31 -41.47 -41.18 81.80
N ARG A 32 -41.95 -42.40 82.07
CA ARG A 32 -43.10 -42.99 81.35
C ARG A 32 -44.39 -42.20 81.58
N ALA A 33 -44.65 -41.77 82.82
CA ALA A 33 -45.81 -40.94 83.14
C ALA A 33 -45.79 -39.59 82.40
N ASP A 34 -44.60 -39.03 82.14
CA ASP A 34 -44.40 -37.79 81.38
C ASP A 34 -44.37 -37.98 79.85
N GLY A 35 -44.64 -39.21 79.37
CA GLY A 35 -44.69 -39.58 77.96
C GLY A 35 -43.33 -39.78 77.31
N ILE A 36 -42.28 -40.04 78.10
CA ILE A 36 -40.95 -40.43 77.62
C ILE A 36 -40.85 -41.95 77.72
N THR A 37 -41.01 -42.61 76.58
CA THR A 37 -41.23 -44.07 76.44
C THR A 37 -40.03 -44.82 75.87
N GLY A 38 -38.95 -44.11 75.52
CA GLY A 38 -37.71 -44.69 75.01
C GLY A 38 -36.95 -45.60 75.99
N SER A 39 -35.83 -46.16 75.53
CA SER A 39 -35.02 -47.09 76.32
C SER A 39 -34.32 -46.36 77.46
N VAL A 40 -34.42 -46.90 78.68
CA VAL A 40 -33.64 -46.42 79.84
C VAL A 40 -32.64 -47.50 80.22
N GLN A 41 -31.37 -47.27 79.89
CA GLN A 41 -30.27 -48.13 80.30
C GLN A 41 -29.75 -47.62 81.64
N ARG A 42 -29.88 -48.45 82.68
CA ARG A 42 -29.34 -48.13 84.00
C ARG A 42 -27.90 -48.65 84.11
N VAL A 43 -27.04 -47.84 84.72
CA VAL A 43 -25.67 -48.18 85.12
C VAL A 43 -25.43 -47.65 86.53
N ASP A 44 -24.57 -48.30 87.30
CA ASP A 44 -24.26 -47.95 88.69
C ASP A 44 -22.75 -47.92 88.98
N THR A 45 -21.93 -48.50 88.10
CA THR A 45 -20.46 -48.41 88.15
C THR A 45 -19.88 -47.53 87.06
N LYS A 46 -18.67 -47.00 87.30
CA LYS A 46 -17.91 -46.25 86.29
C LYS A 46 -17.64 -47.08 85.04
N ALA A 47 -17.31 -48.37 85.19
CA ALA A 47 -16.98 -49.25 84.06
C ALA A 47 -18.20 -49.47 83.15
N ASP A 48 -19.38 -49.64 83.73
CA ASP A 48 -20.62 -49.80 82.95
C ASP A 48 -21.05 -48.49 82.28
N PHE A 49 -20.82 -47.35 82.94
CA PHE A 49 -21.04 -46.03 82.33
C PHE A 49 -20.08 -45.77 81.15
N GLU A 50 -18.80 -46.14 81.29
CA GLU A 50 -17.81 -46.07 80.19
C GLU A 50 -18.22 -46.96 79.00
N ALA A 51 -18.59 -48.22 79.28
CA ALA A 51 -19.03 -49.15 78.25
C ALA A 51 -20.30 -48.66 77.53
N ALA A 52 -21.26 -48.08 78.26
CA ALA A 52 -22.46 -47.51 77.66
C ALA A 52 -22.15 -46.30 76.75
N LEU A 53 -21.12 -45.50 77.08
CA LEU A 53 -20.64 -44.43 76.21
C LEU A 53 -19.79 -44.96 75.04
N ASP A 54 -19.16 -46.13 75.16
CA ASP A 54 -18.46 -46.82 74.06
C ASP A 54 -19.44 -47.33 73.00
N ASP A 55 -20.59 -47.85 73.42
CA ASP A 55 -21.63 -48.40 72.54
C ASP A 55 -22.28 -47.33 71.64
N GLY A 56 -22.24 -46.06 72.05
CA GLY A 56 -22.66 -44.92 71.24
C GLY A 56 -23.16 -43.73 72.07
N PRO A 57 -23.45 -42.59 71.44
CA PRO A 57 -23.95 -41.42 72.15
C PRO A 57 -25.39 -41.67 72.68
N PRO A 58 -25.63 -41.55 74.00
CA PRO A 58 -26.99 -41.55 74.50
C PRO A 58 -27.73 -40.28 74.06
N GLY A 59 -29.06 -40.34 73.99
CA GLY A 59 -29.88 -39.16 73.69
C GLY A 59 -29.87 -38.14 74.83
N ILE A 60 -29.81 -38.63 76.08
CA ILE A 60 -29.65 -37.82 77.29
C ILE A 60 -29.05 -38.69 78.41
N VAL A 61 -28.30 -38.07 79.32
CA VAL A 61 -27.81 -38.72 80.54
C VAL A 61 -28.55 -38.17 81.75
N LEU A 62 -29.10 -39.06 82.56
CA LEU A 62 -29.63 -38.76 83.88
C LEU A 62 -28.64 -39.27 84.92
N ALA A 63 -28.12 -38.41 85.78
CA ALA A 63 -27.08 -38.81 86.74
C ALA A 63 -27.46 -38.44 88.17
N ASP A 64 -27.39 -39.41 89.09
CA ASP A 64 -27.29 -39.05 90.51
C ASP A 64 -25.95 -38.36 90.77
N TYR A 65 -25.97 -37.41 91.68
CA TYR A 65 -24.80 -36.65 92.10
C TYR A 65 -23.90 -37.45 93.04
N SER A 66 -24.46 -38.25 93.96
CA SER A 66 -23.70 -38.96 95.00
C SER A 66 -23.86 -40.48 94.88
N LEU A 67 -22.96 -41.15 94.13
CA LEU A 67 -22.86 -42.61 94.19
C LEU A 67 -21.63 -43.06 95.01
N PRO A 68 -21.63 -44.26 95.62
CA PRO A 68 -20.59 -44.72 96.54
C PRO A 68 -19.18 -44.84 95.92
N THR A 69 -19.09 -45.07 94.62
CA THR A 69 -17.83 -45.39 93.93
C THR A 69 -17.54 -44.52 92.70
N PHE A 70 -18.51 -43.75 92.22
CA PHE A 70 -18.42 -42.93 91.01
C PHE A 70 -19.29 -41.69 91.17
N ASP A 71 -18.72 -40.49 91.16
CA ASP A 71 -19.51 -39.28 91.33
C ASP A 71 -20.15 -38.82 90.00
N GLY A 72 -21.32 -38.18 90.08
CA GLY A 72 -22.03 -37.70 88.89
C GLY A 72 -21.30 -36.57 88.15
N LEU A 73 -20.42 -35.83 88.83
CA LEU A 73 -19.60 -34.79 88.19
C LEU A 73 -18.50 -35.38 87.29
N THR A 74 -17.88 -36.50 87.66
CA THR A 74 -16.97 -37.22 86.77
C THR A 74 -17.73 -37.77 85.56
N ALA A 75 -18.95 -38.28 85.76
CA ALA A 75 -19.83 -38.69 84.65
C ALA A 75 -20.13 -37.53 83.69
N LEU A 76 -20.46 -36.33 84.20
CA LEU A 76 -20.66 -35.13 83.39
C LEU A 76 -19.44 -34.80 82.53
N ARG A 77 -18.23 -34.79 83.12
CA ARG A 77 -16.99 -34.50 82.39
C ARG A 77 -16.73 -35.51 81.28
N MET A 78 -16.94 -36.80 81.56
CA MET A 78 -16.77 -37.86 80.58
C MET A 78 -17.73 -37.71 79.39
N VAL A 79 -18.99 -37.34 79.65
CA VAL A 79 -19.97 -37.08 78.58
C VAL A 79 -19.59 -35.82 77.80
N GLN A 80 -19.16 -34.75 78.47
CA GLN A 80 -18.75 -33.51 77.82
C GLN A 80 -17.50 -33.68 76.94
N GLU A 81 -16.54 -34.50 77.36
CA GLU A 81 -15.33 -34.79 76.60
C GLU A 81 -15.64 -35.63 75.36
N ARG A 82 -16.52 -36.62 75.49
CA ARG A 82 -16.79 -37.60 74.43
C ARG A 82 -17.91 -37.19 73.49
N TYR A 83 -18.98 -36.62 74.04
CA TYR A 83 -20.19 -36.20 73.33
C TYR A 83 -20.68 -34.83 73.85
N PRO A 84 -19.99 -33.72 73.49
CA PRO A 84 -20.28 -32.37 74.01
C PRO A 84 -21.72 -31.88 73.77
N THR A 85 -22.43 -32.47 72.82
CA THR A 85 -23.80 -32.11 72.45
C THR A 85 -24.86 -32.92 73.18
N VAL A 86 -24.49 -33.92 73.97
CA VAL A 86 -25.43 -34.74 74.75
C VAL A 86 -25.79 -34.01 76.04
N PRO A 87 -27.10 -33.77 76.30
CA PRO A 87 -27.52 -33.14 77.53
C PRO A 87 -27.33 -34.07 78.74
N VAL A 88 -26.97 -33.48 79.88
CA VAL A 88 -26.85 -34.19 81.16
C VAL A 88 -27.74 -33.50 82.18
N VAL A 89 -28.66 -34.25 82.78
CA VAL A 89 -29.58 -33.76 83.81
C VAL A 89 -29.31 -34.50 85.11
N PHE A 90 -29.03 -33.77 86.18
CA PHE A 90 -28.79 -34.38 87.49
C PHE A 90 -30.12 -34.72 88.19
N VAL A 91 -30.21 -35.89 88.82
CA VAL A 91 -31.38 -36.33 89.59
C VAL A 91 -30.94 -36.81 90.97
N SER A 92 -31.23 -36.08 92.06
CA SER A 92 -30.67 -36.44 93.38
C SER A 92 -31.58 -36.15 94.57
N GLY A 93 -31.45 -36.93 95.64
CA GLY A 93 -32.36 -36.90 96.80
C GLY A 93 -32.00 -35.88 97.88
N ALA A 94 -30.76 -35.41 97.92
CA ALA A 94 -30.32 -34.38 98.86
C ALA A 94 -29.07 -33.66 98.32
N ILE A 95 -29.27 -32.69 97.43
CA ILE A 95 -28.24 -31.75 97.00
C ILE A 95 -28.55 -30.39 97.64
N GLY A 96 -27.59 -29.80 98.36
CA GLY A 96 -27.71 -28.40 98.81
C GLY A 96 -27.61 -27.43 97.63
N GLU A 97 -28.25 -26.26 97.73
CA GLU A 97 -28.31 -25.25 96.64
C GLU A 97 -26.94 -24.93 96.03
N GLU A 98 -25.89 -24.82 96.85
CA GLU A 98 -24.52 -24.55 96.38
C GLU A 98 -24.01 -25.61 95.39
N ARG A 99 -24.30 -26.89 95.66
CA ARG A 99 -23.88 -28.01 94.82
C ARG A 99 -24.72 -28.12 93.54
N ALA A 100 -26.01 -27.75 93.59
CA ALA A 100 -26.85 -27.68 92.38
C ALA A 100 -26.43 -26.55 91.44
N ILE A 101 -25.99 -25.41 91.99
CA ILE A 101 -25.44 -24.32 91.18
C ILE A 101 -24.10 -24.75 90.56
N GLU A 102 -23.30 -25.52 91.29
CA GLU A 102 -22.03 -26.03 90.81
C GLU A 102 -22.17 -26.98 89.61
N THR A 103 -23.15 -27.88 89.62
CA THR A 103 -23.40 -28.79 88.47
C THR A 103 -23.75 -28.03 87.19
N LEU A 104 -24.62 -27.01 87.30
CA LEU A 104 -24.98 -26.14 86.17
C LEU A 104 -23.77 -25.33 85.67
N LYS A 105 -22.95 -24.78 86.58
CA LYS A 105 -21.71 -24.06 86.21
C LYS A 105 -20.70 -24.96 85.50
N GLN A 106 -20.67 -26.25 85.83
CA GLN A 106 -19.83 -27.23 85.16
C GLN A 106 -20.43 -27.75 83.84
N GLY A 107 -21.60 -27.25 83.42
CA GLY A 107 -22.19 -27.52 82.11
C GLY A 107 -23.21 -28.66 82.08
N ALA A 108 -23.77 -29.03 83.24
CA ALA A 108 -25.03 -29.78 83.27
C ALA A 108 -26.15 -28.94 82.64
N THR A 109 -27.07 -29.59 81.93
CA THR A 109 -28.18 -28.92 81.25
C THR A 109 -29.31 -28.57 82.20
N ASP A 110 -29.58 -29.43 83.20
CA ASP A 110 -30.56 -29.16 84.24
C ASP A 110 -30.28 -29.99 85.51
N TYR A 111 -31.05 -29.72 86.57
CA TYR A 111 -31.08 -30.56 87.77
C TYR A 111 -32.50 -30.75 88.29
N VAL A 112 -32.78 -31.90 88.91
CA VAL A 112 -34.07 -32.28 89.47
C VAL A 112 -33.85 -32.97 90.83
N LEU A 113 -34.65 -32.60 91.83
CA LEU A 113 -34.61 -33.25 93.13
C LEU A 113 -35.52 -34.49 93.15
N LYS A 114 -35.09 -35.58 93.81
CA LYS A 114 -35.87 -36.84 93.90
C LYS A 114 -37.19 -36.66 94.68
N ASP A 115 -37.31 -35.63 95.52
CA ASP A 115 -38.56 -35.25 96.19
C ASP A 115 -39.57 -34.56 95.25
N THR A 116 -39.10 -34.07 94.09
CA THR A 116 -39.86 -33.30 93.11
C THR A 116 -39.72 -33.90 91.71
N LEU A 117 -39.72 -35.23 91.61
CA LEU A 117 -39.57 -35.95 90.34
C LEU A 117 -40.62 -35.59 89.29
N SER A 118 -41.78 -35.04 89.68
CA SER A 118 -42.77 -34.50 88.74
C SER A 118 -42.25 -33.42 87.79
N ARG A 119 -41.07 -32.85 88.07
CA ARG A 119 -40.37 -31.89 87.19
C ARG A 119 -39.40 -32.52 86.20
N LEU A 120 -39.16 -33.84 86.27
CA LEU A 120 -38.19 -34.53 85.44
C LEU A 120 -38.53 -34.51 83.96
N GLY A 121 -39.77 -34.84 83.57
CA GLY A 121 -40.19 -34.79 82.17
C GLY A 121 -39.99 -33.41 81.52
N PRO A 122 -40.45 -32.31 82.12
CA PRO A 122 -40.18 -30.95 81.63
C PRO A 122 -38.69 -30.62 81.50
N ALA A 123 -37.86 -31.02 82.47
CA ALA A 123 -36.42 -30.81 82.45
C ALA A 123 -35.74 -31.56 81.27
N VAL A 124 -36.08 -32.83 81.08
CA VAL A 124 -35.58 -33.66 79.97
C VAL A 124 -35.97 -33.09 78.62
N LYS A 125 -37.25 -32.72 78.43
CA LYS A 125 -37.74 -32.15 77.17
C LYS A 125 -37.06 -30.82 76.83
N ARG A 126 -36.84 -29.96 77.82
CA ARG A 126 -36.09 -28.70 77.65
C ARG A 126 -34.64 -28.97 77.26
N ALA A 127 -33.97 -29.87 77.97
CA ALA A 127 -32.57 -30.21 77.74
C ALA A 127 -32.32 -30.77 76.33
N LEU A 128 -33.23 -31.61 75.82
CA LEU A 128 -33.16 -32.17 74.47
C LEU A 128 -33.38 -31.11 73.38
N ARG A 129 -34.38 -30.23 73.55
CA ARG A 129 -34.62 -29.13 72.61
C ARG A 129 -33.41 -28.20 72.50
N GLU A 130 -32.80 -27.83 73.62
CA GLU A 130 -31.60 -26.99 73.61
C GLU A 130 -30.40 -27.68 72.94
N ALA A 131 -30.28 -29.00 73.07
CA ALA A 131 -29.24 -29.78 72.41
C ALA A 131 -29.44 -29.85 70.89
N GLU A 132 -30.67 -30.02 70.42
CA GLU A 132 -31.03 -29.97 69.00
C GLU A 132 -30.75 -28.59 68.38
N GLU A 133 -31.17 -27.51 69.04
CA GLU A 133 -30.91 -26.14 68.60
C GLU A 133 -29.40 -25.86 68.51
N ARG A 134 -28.60 -26.36 69.47
CA ARG A 134 -27.13 -26.25 69.43
C ARG A 134 -26.50 -27.00 68.27
N ARG A 135 -26.96 -28.22 67.97
CA ARG A 135 -26.47 -29.03 66.83
C ARG A 135 -26.80 -28.36 65.50
N ALA A 136 -28.05 -27.96 65.29
CA ALA A 136 -28.51 -27.31 64.07
C ALA A 136 -27.74 -26.00 63.78
N ARG A 137 -27.44 -25.22 64.84
CA ARG A 137 -26.64 -24.00 64.70
C ARG A 137 -25.20 -24.28 64.27
N GLN A 138 -24.55 -25.30 64.83
CA GLN A 138 -23.19 -25.67 64.46
C GLN A 138 -23.11 -26.13 62.99
N GLU A 139 -24.09 -26.93 62.53
CA GLU A 139 -24.17 -27.36 61.13
C GLU A 139 -24.39 -26.18 60.18
N ALA A 140 -25.30 -25.25 60.53
CA ALA A 140 -25.56 -24.06 59.72
C ALA A 140 -24.33 -23.12 59.63
N GLU A 141 -23.64 -22.90 60.75
CA GLU A 141 -22.42 -22.07 60.77
C GLU A 141 -21.29 -22.71 59.94
N ALA A 142 -21.13 -24.04 59.98
CA ALA A 142 -20.17 -24.76 59.16
C ALA A 142 -20.50 -24.68 57.66
N ALA A 143 -21.76 -24.91 57.29
CA ALA A 143 -22.22 -24.83 55.91
C ALA A 143 -22.08 -23.42 55.32
N LEU A 144 -22.40 -22.39 56.12
CA LEU A 144 -22.24 -20.99 55.70
C LEU A 144 -20.77 -20.65 55.45
N ARG A 145 -19.87 -21.11 56.32
CA ARG A 145 -18.43 -20.88 56.16
C ARG A 145 -17.91 -21.53 54.88
N GLN A 146 -18.31 -22.78 54.61
CA GLN A 146 -17.92 -23.46 53.38
C GLN A 146 -18.42 -22.72 52.14
N ALA A 147 -19.69 -22.30 52.11
CA ALA A 147 -20.25 -21.56 50.98
C ALA A 147 -19.57 -20.20 50.76
N HIS A 148 -19.15 -19.52 51.84
CA HIS A 148 -18.40 -18.27 51.76
C HIS A 148 -17.02 -18.48 51.12
N ASP A 149 -16.28 -19.50 51.57
CA ASP A 149 -14.94 -19.81 51.05
C ASP A 149 -15.01 -20.19 49.55
N GLU A 150 -16.01 -20.98 49.14
CA GLU A 150 -16.25 -21.35 47.73
C GLU A 150 -16.58 -20.13 46.84
N LEU A 151 -17.39 -19.20 47.35
CA LEU A 151 -17.74 -17.97 46.63
C LEU A 151 -16.52 -17.06 46.48
N GLU A 152 -15.73 -16.88 47.53
CA GLU A 152 -14.53 -16.04 47.51
C GLU A 152 -13.52 -16.58 46.48
N GLN A 153 -13.32 -17.90 46.43
CA GLN A 153 -12.48 -18.54 45.43
C GLN A 153 -13.02 -18.32 44.01
N THR A 154 -14.32 -18.50 43.79
CA THR A 154 -14.96 -18.28 42.47
C THR A 154 -14.81 -16.84 41.99
N VAL A 155 -15.01 -15.85 42.88
CA VAL A 155 -14.84 -14.43 42.57
C VAL A 155 -13.38 -14.15 42.20
N LYS A 156 -12.43 -14.70 42.95
CA LYS A 156 -11.00 -14.53 42.67
C LYS A 156 -10.62 -15.09 41.30
N GLU A 157 -11.07 -16.30 40.98
CA GLU A 157 -10.83 -16.96 39.69
C GLU A 157 -11.46 -16.18 38.52
N ARG A 158 -12.73 -15.75 38.64
CA ARG A 158 -13.38 -14.95 37.59
C ARG A 158 -12.75 -13.58 37.41
N THR A 159 -12.33 -12.93 38.49
CA THR A 159 -11.66 -11.63 38.42
C THR A 159 -10.30 -11.75 37.74
N ALA A 160 -9.54 -12.82 38.02
CA ALA A 160 -8.27 -13.10 37.36
C ALA A 160 -8.47 -13.39 35.85
N ALA A 161 -9.44 -14.26 35.51
CA ALA A 161 -9.76 -14.58 34.11
C ALA A 161 -10.23 -13.35 33.31
N LEU A 162 -11.02 -12.47 33.93
CA LEU A 162 -11.45 -11.23 33.29
C LEU A 162 -10.25 -10.30 33.00
N ARG A 163 -9.34 -10.14 33.96
CA ARG A 163 -8.11 -9.34 33.77
C ARG A 163 -7.22 -9.91 32.67
N GLU A 164 -7.05 -11.23 32.64
CA GLU A 164 -6.26 -11.90 31.60
C GLU A 164 -6.88 -11.71 30.22
N SER A 165 -8.20 -11.86 30.10
CA SER A 165 -8.95 -11.62 28.86
C SER A 165 -8.83 -10.16 28.39
N GLN A 166 -9.01 -9.19 29.30
CA GLN A 166 -8.84 -7.76 28.99
C GLN A 166 -7.42 -7.43 28.53
N GLN A 167 -6.40 -7.95 29.21
CA GLN A 167 -5.00 -7.72 28.86
C GLN A 167 -4.65 -8.33 27.49
N ARG A 168 -5.19 -9.51 27.19
CA ARG A 168 -5.01 -10.17 25.89
C ARG A 168 -5.62 -9.34 24.76
N LEU A 169 -6.83 -8.80 24.94
CA LEU A 169 -7.48 -7.96 23.94
C LEU A 169 -6.71 -6.64 23.71
N SER A 170 -6.26 -5.97 24.79
CA SER A 170 -5.41 -4.77 24.68
C SER A 170 -4.16 -5.07 23.86
N THR A 171 -3.44 -6.15 24.19
CA THR A 171 -2.19 -6.52 23.50
C THR A 171 -2.41 -6.77 21.99
N ILE A 172 -3.56 -7.33 21.60
CA ILE A 172 -3.88 -7.55 20.18
C ILE A 172 -4.09 -6.21 19.46
N VAL A 173 -4.83 -5.28 20.07
CA VAL A 173 -5.08 -3.95 19.51
C VAL A 173 -3.79 -3.12 19.44
N ASP A 174 -2.96 -3.22 20.48
CA ASP A 174 -1.72 -2.46 20.62
C ASP A 174 -0.61 -2.94 19.67
N SER A 175 -0.65 -4.21 19.26
CA SER A 175 0.31 -4.79 18.32
C SER A 175 -0.10 -4.72 16.85
N ALA A 176 -1.30 -4.18 16.55
CA ALA A 176 -1.75 -3.97 15.19
C ALA A 176 -0.86 -2.96 14.46
N ILE A 177 -0.58 -3.22 13.18
CA ILE A 177 0.24 -2.33 12.33
C ILE A 177 -0.59 -1.14 11.84
N ASP A 178 -1.88 -1.36 11.61
CA ASP A 178 -2.79 -0.33 11.13
C ASP A 178 -3.32 0.50 12.32
N ALA A 179 -3.61 1.77 12.05
CA ALA A 179 -4.24 2.64 13.03
C ALA A 179 -5.66 2.14 13.29
N ILE A 180 -5.95 1.79 14.54
CA ILE A 180 -7.27 1.37 15.00
C ILE A 180 -7.84 2.49 15.86
N ILE A 181 -8.96 3.03 15.42
CA ILE A 181 -9.65 4.14 16.06
C ILE A 181 -11.11 3.74 16.29
N ASN A 182 -11.59 3.85 17.52
CA ASN A 182 -13.01 3.65 17.82
C ASN A 182 -13.67 5.00 18.05
N ILE A 183 -14.84 5.22 17.44
CA ILE A 183 -15.58 6.47 17.54
C ILE A 183 -17.02 6.25 18.02
N GLU A 184 -17.53 7.21 18.77
CA GLU A 184 -18.95 7.29 19.13
C GLU A 184 -19.81 7.82 17.96
N ALA A 185 -21.13 7.82 18.15
CA ALA A 185 -22.09 8.32 17.16
C ALA A 185 -21.90 9.81 16.83
N ASP A 186 -21.36 10.58 17.77
CA ASP A 186 -20.99 12.00 17.60
C ASP A 186 -19.59 12.19 17.00
N ARG A 187 -18.91 11.11 16.63
CA ARG A 187 -17.53 11.04 16.10
C ARG A 187 -16.43 11.38 17.13
N THR A 188 -16.74 11.34 18.42
CA THR A 188 -15.73 11.46 19.48
C THR A 188 -14.87 10.20 19.54
N ILE A 189 -13.55 10.37 19.59
CA ILE A 189 -12.59 9.25 19.68
C ILE A 189 -12.62 8.64 21.08
N THR A 190 -12.78 7.33 21.16
CA THR A 190 -12.80 6.56 22.42
C THR A 190 -11.65 5.56 22.53
N LEU A 191 -11.06 5.16 21.40
CA LEU A 191 -9.88 4.31 21.36
C LEU A 191 -8.95 4.83 20.27
N PHE A 192 -7.67 4.87 20.59
CA PHE A 192 -6.61 5.29 19.69
C PHE A 192 -5.38 4.42 19.98
N ASN A 193 -5.09 3.44 19.13
CA ASN A 193 -4.01 2.48 19.39
C ASN A 193 -2.61 3.10 19.10
N PRO A 194 -1.50 2.46 19.54
CA PRO A 194 -0.14 2.96 19.31
C PRO A 194 0.24 3.17 17.84
N ALA A 195 -0.34 2.39 16.92
CA ALA A 195 -0.17 2.63 15.49
C ALA A 195 -0.83 3.94 15.04
N ALA A 196 -2.02 4.24 15.55
CA ALA A 196 -2.66 5.54 15.34
C ALA A 196 -1.81 6.68 15.94
N GLU A 197 -1.21 6.50 17.11
CA GLU A 197 -0.30 7.50 17.68
C GLU A 197 0.89 7.81 16.78
N SER A 198 1.49 6.75 16.23
CA SER A 198 2.64 6.84 15.33
C SER A 198 2.27 7.48 13.98
N ILE A 199 1.14 7.07 13.39
CA ILE A 199 0.68 7.57 12.09
C ILE A 199 0.21 9.03 12.22
N PHE A 200 -0.58 9.38 13.22
CA PHE A 200 -1.09 10.74 13.34
C PHE A 200 -0.15 11.71 14.07
N ALA A 201 0.97 11.21 14.61
CA ALA A 201 1.92 11.96 15.43
C ALA A 201 1.21 12.67 16.60
N CYS A 202 0.30 11.96 17.27
CA CYS A 202 -0.53 12.46 18.37
C CYS A 202 -0.65 11.39 19.45
N SER A 203 -0.54 11.74 20.73
CA SER A 203 -0.77 10.76 21.78
C SER A 203 -2.24 10.36 21.88
N ALA A 204 -2.53 9.16 22.38
CA ALA A 204 -3.88 8.70 22.63
C ALA A 204 -4.56 9.56 23.71
N ASP A 205 -3.82 10.08 24.68
CA ASP A 205 -4.33 10.98 25.72
C ASP A 205 -4.82 12.32 25.15
N ASP A 206 -4.15 12.82 24.10
CA ASP A 206 -4.53 14.07 23.42
C ASP A 206 -5.60 13.85 22.34
N ALA A 207 -5.75 12.62 21.84
CA ALA A 207 -6.70 12.27 20.78
C ALA A 207 -8.05 11.79 21.33
N CYS A 208 -8.06 11.03 22.43
CA CYS A 208 -9.28 10.53 23.03
C CYS A 208 -10.11 11.68 23.62
N GLY A 209 -11.43 11.67 23.37
CA GLY A 209 -12.34 12.73 23.78
C GLY A 209 -12.42 13.91 22.79
N GLU A 210 -11.55 13.96 21.80
CA GLU A 210 -11.62 14.93 20.70
C GLU A 210 -12.38 14.34 19.48
N PRO A 211 -12.95 15.18 18.61
CA PRO A 211 -13.62 14.72 17.41
C PRO A 211 -12.63 14.23 16.35
N LEU A 212 -12.98 13.13 15.67
CA LEU A 212 -12.16 12.53 14.62
C LEU A 212 -11.85 13.50 13.46
N THR A 213 -12.71 14.50 13.22
CA THR A 213 -12.57 15.52 12.17
C THR A 213 -11.20 16.21 12.17
N ARG A 214 -10.52 16.29 13.33
CA ARG A 214 -9.16 16.84 13.46
C ARG A 214 -8.13 16.11 12.59
N PHE A 215 -8.34 14.83 12.32
CA PHE A 215 -7.41 13.93 11.62
C PHE A 215 -7.84 13.60 10.18
N LEU A 216 -8.93 14.21 9.72
CA LEU A 216 -9.51 13.97 8.39
C LEU A 216 -9.31 15.20 7.50
N THR A 217 -9.27 14.97 6.19
CA THR A 217 -9.48 16.05 5.20
C THR A 217 -10.97 16.29 5.01
N ASP A 218 -11.34 17.43 4.43
CA ASP A 218 -12.75 17.80 4.21
C ASP A 218 -13.46 16.77 3.32
N GLU A 219 -12.75 16.24 2.31
CA GLU A 219 -13.24 15.17 1.44
C GLU A 219 -13.49 13.87 2.21
N PHE A 220 -12.56 13.49 3.10
CA PHE A 220 -12.70 12.27 3.89
C PHE A 220 -13.81 12.40 4.94
N ASP A 221 -13.92 13.55 5.62
CA ASP A 221 -15.00 13.76 6.60
C ASP A 221 -16.39 13.73 5.95
N ALA A 222 -16.54 14.30 4.75
CA ALA A 222 -17.80 14.24 4.01
C ALA A 222 -18.20 12.79 3.68
N LEU A 223 -17.23 11.97 3.28
CA LEU A 223 -17.44 10.56 2.94
C LEU A 223 -17.78 9.72 4.18
N LEU A 224 -17.12 10.00 5.31
CA LEU A 224 -17.43 9.40 6.61
C LEU A 224 -18.84 9.79 7.09
N ALA A 225 -19.22 11.05 6.94
CA ALA A 225 -20.54 11.55 7.35
C ALA A 225 -21.68 10.90 6.56
N ASP A 226 -21.52 10.72 5.24
CA ASP A 226 -22.50 10.00 4.41
C ASP A 226 -22.64 8.53 4.87
N TYR A 227 -21.53 7.87 5.21
CA TYR A 227 -21.56 6.51 5.75
C TYR A 227 -22.33 6.41 7.06
N LEU A 228 -22.06 7.29 8.03
CA LEU A 228 -22.70 7.29 9.34
C LEU A 228 -24.22 7.59 9.29
N GLN A 229 -24.70 8.24 8.21
CA GLN A 229 -26.12 8.51 8.00
C GLN A 229 -26.88 7.37 7.31
N GLN A 230 -26.17 6.46 6.64
CA GLN A 230 -26.79 5.30 5.98
C GLN A 230 -27.03 4.19 7.01
N ASP A 231 -28.29 4.00 7.38
CA ASP A 231 -28.78 3.00 8.36
C ASP A 231 -28.45 1.57 7.87
N THR A 232 -27.25 1.08 8.21
CA THR A 232 -26.66 -0.12 7.61
C THR A 232 -26.71 -1.29 8.57
N ASN A 233 -27.83 -2.01 8.50
CA ASN A 233 -27.85 -3.42 8.85
C ASN A 233 -27.01 -4.19 7.82
N ALA A 234 -25.95 -4.85 8.30
CA ALA A 234 -25.15 -5.89 7.64
C ALA A 234 -23.92 -5.42 6.82
N GLU A 235 -22.78 -5.97 7.27
CA GLU A 235 -21.44 -6.04 6.64
C GLU A 235 -20.63 -4.74 6.60
N GLY A 236 -19.49 -4.75 7.30
CA GLY A 236 -18.51 -3.65 7.30
C GLY A 236 -18.17 -3.24 5.86
N ARG A 237 -18.25 -1.95 5.57
CA ARG A 237 -18.09 -1.43 4.23
C ARG A 237 -16.65 -0.98 4.04
N TYR A 238 -16.01 -1.53 3.02
CA TYR A 238 -14.72 -1.03 2.55
C TYR A 238 -14.96 0.37 1.95
N LEU A 239 -14.45 1.43 2.60
CA LEU A 239 -14.58 2.81 2.11
C LEU A 239 -13.63 3.09 0.93
N ALA A 240 -12.82 2.12 0.49
CA ALA A 240 -11.72 2.34 -0.44
C ALA A 240 -12.13 2.47 -1.92
N ALA A 241 -13.24 3.10 -2.25
CA ALA A 241 -13.71 3.19 -3.64
C ALA A 241 -13.46 4.55 -4.32
N SER A 242 -12.77 5.50 -3.69
CA SER A 242 -12.29 6.70 -4.37
C SER A 242 -10.78 6.80 -4.20
N GLU A 243 -10.06 6.52 -5.29
CA GLU A 243 -8.64 6.82 -5.44
C GLU A 243 -8.36 8.22 -4.90
N GLY A 244 -7.56 8.34 -3.83
CA GLY A 244 -7.05 9.62 -3.33
C GLY A 244 -7.56 10.13 -1.98
N ILE A 245 -8.22 9.34 -1.15
CA ILE A 245 -8.57 9.79 0.21
C ILE A 245 -7.29 10.07 1.02
N GLN A 246 -7.20 11.28 1.57
CA GLN A 246 -6.09 11.70 2.41
C GLN A 246 -6.56 11.92 3.85
N ALA A 247 -5.72 11.51 4.80
CA ALA A 247 -5.85 11.87 6.20
C ALA A 247 -4.88 13.01 6.54
N ARG A 248 -5.05 13.60 7.72
CA ARG A 248 -4.23 14.73 8.19
C ARG A 248 -3.57 14.38 9.51
N ARG A 249 -2.24 14.55 9.60
CA ARG A 249 -1.48 14.40 10.85
C ARG A 249 -1.74 15.59 11.77
N ALA A 250 -1.44 15.46 13.06
CA ALA A 250 -1.57 16.55 14.03
C ALA A 250 -0.72 17.79 13.69
N SER A 251 0.36 17.61 12.92
CA SER A 251 1.20 18.70 12.38
C SER A 251 0.50 19.53 11.28
N GLY A 252 -0.54 18.98 10.65
CA GLY A 252 -1.22 19.57 9.49
C GLY A 252 -0.87 18.92 8.15
N ASP A 253 0.16 18.07 8.09
CA ASP A 253 0.57 17.38 6.86
C ASP A 253 -0.49 16.35 6.43
N THR A 254 -0.78 16.26 5.14
CA THR A 254 -1.70 15.27 4.59
C THR A 254 -0.96 14.07 4.00
N PHE A 255 -1.58 12.89 4.08
CA PHE A 255 -1.01 11.64 3.57
C PHE A 255 -2.11 10.71 3.05
N PRO A 256 -1.83 9.90 2.01
CA PRO A 256 -2.81 8.99 1.44
C PRO A 256 -3.09 7.80 2.37
N VAL A 257 -4.38 7.45 2.51
CA VAL A 257 -4.81 6.37 3.40
C VAL A 257 -5.80 5.41 2.75
N GLU A 258 -5.75 4.15 3.17
CA GLU A 258 -6.85 3.19 3.01
C GLU A 258 -7.62 3.07 4.31
N ALA A 259 -8.95 3.16 4.22
CA ALA A 259 -9.84 3.17 5.38
C ALA A 259 -10.90 2.07 5.29
N THR A 260 -11.12 1.38 6.40
CA THR A 260 -12.29 0.50 6.58
C THR A 260 -13.04 0.94 7.83
N ILE A 261 -14.36 1.11 7.70
CA ILE A 261 -15.24 1.40 8.83
C ILE A 261 -16.19 0.23 9.06
N SER A 262 -16.41 -0.12 10.32
CA SER A 262 -17.32 -1.19 10.71
C SER A 262 -18.15 -0.78 11.92
N PRO A 263 -19.48 -0.99 11.91
CA PRO A 263 -20.31 -0.71 13.07
C PRO A 263 -20.04 -1.73 14.17
N LEU A 264 -19.95 -1.24 15.41
CA LEU A 264 -19.77 -2.00 16.64
C LEU A 264 -20.99 -1.77 17.55
N PRO A 265 -22.03 -2.62 17.46
CA PRO A 265 -23.19 -2.52 18.33
C PRO A 265 -22.82 -2.90 19.77
N LEU A 266 -23.11 -2.03 20.73
CA LEU A 266 -22.85 -2.27 22.14
C LEU A 266 -24.10 -2.85 22.84
N PRO A 267 -23.92 -3.62 23.94
CA PRO A 267 -25.04 -4.23 24.68
C PRO A 267 -26.06 -3.24 25.28
N ASN A 268 -25.67 -1.97 25.43
CA ASN A 268 -26.51 -0.88 25.93
C ASN A 268 -27.44 -0.28 24.86
N GLY A 269 -27.40 -0.79 23.62
CA GLY A 269 -28.21 -0.29 22.50
C GLY A 269 -27.62 0.89 21.74
N THR A 270 -26.40 1.33 22.06
CA THR A 270 -25.67 2.34 21.26
C THR A 270 -24.76 1.67 20.23
N THR A 271 -24.53 2.33 19.10
CA THR A 271 -23.60 1.85 18.06
C THR A 271 -22.37 2.74 18.06
N GLN A 272 -21.20 2.14 18.26
CA GLN A 272 -19.91 2.77 18.00
C GLN A 272 -19.42 2.34 16.61
N HIS A 273 -18.38 2.99 16.09
CA HIS A 273 -17.79 2.61 14.81
C HIS A 273 -16.30 2.41 14.96
N LEU A 274 -15.82 1.27 14.46
CA LEU A 274 -14.40 0.96 14.38
C LEU A 274 -13.87 1.40 13.02
N LEU A 275 -12.90 2.31 13.04
CA LEU A 275 -12.17 2.79 11.88
C LEU A 275 -10.75 2.20 11.89
N ILE A 276 -10.41 1.47 10.83
CA ILE A 276 -9.06 0.95 10.59
C ILE A 276 -8.45 1.74 9.43
N LEU A 277 -7.30 2.37 9.68
CA LEU A 277 -6.59 3.20 8.72
C LEU A 277 -5.18 2.68 8.46
N ARG A 278 -4.81 2.59 7.18
CA ARG A 278 -3.46 2.23 6.74
C ARG A 278 -2.84 3.38 5.97
N ASP A 279 -1.64 3.79 6.38
CA ASP A 279 -0.78 4.71 5.63
C ASP A 279 -0.19 3.98 4.41
N ILE A 280 -0.50 4.46 3.21
CA ILE A 280 -0.06 3.86 1.93
C ILE A 280 0.99 4.69 1.20
N ASP A 281 1.55 5.73 1.84
CA ASP A 281 2.49 6.64 1.19
C ASP A 281 3.75 5.92 0.71
N ALA A 282 4.41 5.15 1.59
CA ALA A 282 5.61 4.39 1.25
C ALA A 282 5.38 3.37 0.13
N ARG A 283 4.19 2.74 0.09
CA ARG A 283 3.82 1.78 -0.96
C ARG A 283 3.64 2.49 -2.29
N THR A 284 2.93 3.62 -2.30
CA THR A 284 2.66 4.41 -3.51
C THR A 284 3.96 4.92 -4.12
N GLN A 285 4.89 5.41 -3.28
CA GLN A 285 6.21 5.87 -3.72
C GLN A 285 7.07 4.71 -4.28
N ALA A 286 7.05 3.54 -3.64
CA ALA A 286 7.78 2.37 -4.12
C ALA A 286 7.24 1.86 -5.47
N GLU A 287 5.92 1.80 -5.64
CA GLU A 287 5.29 1.39 -6.91
C GLU A 287 5.63 2.37 -8.04
N ALA A 288 5.61 3.68 -7.76
CA ALA A 288 6.02 4.70 -8.73
C ALA A 288 7.51 4.57 -9.14
N ALA A 289 8.41 4.38 -8.16
CA ALA A 289 9.84 4.21 -8.42
C ALA A 289 10.14 2.95 -9.24
N VAL A 290 9.45 1.83 -8.95
CA VAL A 290 9.58 0.58 -9.73
C VAL A 290 9.13 0.78 -11.18
N SER A 291 8.02 1.48 -11.39
CA SER A 291 7.52 1.79 -12.74
C SER A 291 8.50 2.67 -13.55
N GLN A 292 9.08 3.69 -12.89
CA GLN A 292 10.09 4.56 -13.49
C GLN A 292 11.34 3.78 -13.89
N LEU A 293 11.90 2.98 -12.98
CA LEU A 293 13.08 2.15 -13.24
C LEU A 293 12.84 1.11 -14.35
N ALA A 294 11.65 0.52 -14.42
CA ALA A 294 11.29 -0.41 -15.49
C ALA A 294 11.31 0.27 -16.86
N SER A 295 10.75 1.49 -16.93
CA SER A 295 10.69 2.29 -18.16
C SER A 295 12.08 2.76 -18.60
N GLU A 296 12.90 3.23 -17.66
CA GLU A 296 14.30 3.63 -17.91
C GLU A 296 15.13 2.45 -18.41
N LYS A 297 15.05 1.30 -17.74
CA LYS A 297 15.74 0.07 -18.17
C LYS A 297 15.33 -0.32 -19.59
N GLN A 298 14.05 -0.27 -19.92
CA GLN A 298 13.58 -0.58 -21.28
C GLN A 298 14.18 0.39 -22.29
N TYR A 299 14.16 1.70 -21.99
CA TYR A 299 14.74 2.71 -22.87
C TYR A 299 16.24 2.47 -23.12
N LEU A 300 17.03 2.28 -22.06
CA LEU A 300 18.46 2.01 -22.18
C LEU A 300 18.74 0.72 -22.98
N GLN A 301 17.91 -0.31 -22.83
CA GLN A 301 18.02 -1.54 -23.62
C GLN A 301 17.72 -1.33 -25.11
N GLU A 302 16.77 -0.46 -25.45
CA GLU A 302 16.47 -0.07 -26.83
C GLU A 302 17.61 0.76 -27.43
N GLU A 303 18.17 1.70 -26.66
CA GLU A 303 19.28 2.55 -27.09
C GLU A 303 20.59 1.74 -27.31
N ILE A 304 20.92 0.81 -26.41
CA ILE A 304 22.08 -0.09 -26.59
C ILE A 304 21.96 -0.92 -27.88
N ARG A 305 20.74 -1.25 -28.31
CA ARG A 305 20.51 -1.97 -29.57
C ARG A 305 20.66 -1.06 -30.79
N SER A 306 20.33 0.23 -30.70
CA SER A 306 20.42 1.20 -31.80
C SER A 306 21.84 1.77 -32.00
N GLU A 307 22.64 1.91 -30.94
CA GLU A 307 23.90 2.69 -30.93
C GLU A 307 25.15 2.01 -31.48
N LYS A 308 25.07 0.80 -32.03
CA LYS A 308 26.26 0.15 -32.58
C LYS A 308 26.73 0.90 -33.83
N GLY A 309 27.54 1.96 -33.71
CA GLY A 309 28.49 2.36 -34.75
C GLY A 309 29.06 3.77 -34.85
N PHE A 310 28.64 4.76 -34.08
CA PHE A 310 29.19 6.12 -34.21
C PHE A 310 29.60 6.67 -32.84
N GLU A 311 30.84 6.39 -32.45
CA GLU A 311 31.31 6.65 -31.08
C GLU A 311 32.01 8.01 -30.91
N THR A 312 32.41 8.70 -31.98
CA THR A 312 33.24 9.92 -31.82
C THR A 312 33.04 10.93 -32.94
N ILE A 313 32.91 12.22 -32.59
CA ILE A 313 33.00 13.32 -33.56
C ILE A 313 34.45 13.44 -34.03
N VAL A 314 34.64 13.55 -35.33
CA VAL A 314 35.96 13.65 -35.96
C VAL A 314 36.01 14.91 -36.84
N GLY A 315 37.02 15.75 -36.64
CA GLY A 315 37.24 16.97 -37.43
C GLY A 315 38.48 17.74 -37.02
N THR A 316 39.16 18.35 -37.98
CA THR A 316 40.37 19.17 -37.79
C THR A 316 40.29 20.52 -38.49
N SER A 317 39.27 20.72 -39.33
CA SER A 317 39.03 21.97 -40.04
C SER A 317 38.75 23.12 -39.06
N PRO A 318 39.13 24.38 -39.40
CA PRO A 318 38.85 25.53 -38.55
C PRO A 318 37.36 25.66 -38.16
N PRO A 319 36.38 25.49 -39.08
CA PRO A 319 34.96 25.52 -38.72
C PRO A 319 34.55 24.45 -37.69
N MET A 320 35.19 23.27 -37.72
CA MET A 320 34.93 22.23 -36.70
C MET A 320 35.60 22.53 -35.37
N GLN A 321 36.76 23.19 -35.36
CA GLN A 321 37.40 23.62 -34.11
C GLN A 321 36.57 24.69 -33.37
N GLU A 322 35.89 25.56 -34.11
CA GLU A 322 34.90 26.49 -33.54
C GLU A 322 33.73 25.74 -32.89
N VAL A 323 33.21 24.69 -33.54
CA VAL A 323 32.16 23.83 -32.96
C VAL A 323 32.64 23.16 -31.67
N PHE A 324 33.84 22.59 -31.64
CA PHE A 324 34.39 21.98 -30.42
C PHE A 324 34.55 22.98 -29.28
N THR A 325 35.05 24.18 -29.60
CA THR A 325 35.19 25.27 -28.63
C THR A 325 33.82 25.66 -28.07
N ALA A 326 32.79 25.75 -28.91
CA ALA A 326 31.43 26.06 -28.49
C ALA A 326 30.83 24.96 -27.59
N ILE A 327 31.08 23.68 -27.91
CA ILE A 327 30.68 22.55 -27.06
C ILE A 327 31.32 22.67 -25.68
N ASP A 328 32.63 22.88 -25.61
CA ASP A 328 33.35 22.97 -24.33
C ASP A 328 32.89 24.17 -23.49
N GLN A 329 32.51 25.29 -24.13
CA GLN A 329 31.98 26.47 -23.44
C GLN A 329 30.59 26.25 -22.82
N VAL A 330 29.70 25.51 -23.50
CA VAL A 330 28.31 25.34 -23.05
C VAL A 330 28.09 24.06 -22.24
N ALA A 331 28.98 23.06 -22.36
CA ALA A 331 28.80 21.79 -21.69
C ALA A 331 28.65 21.92 -20.16
N SER A 332 29.40 22.83 -19.52
CA SER A 332 29.36 23.06 -18.08
C SER A 332 28.15 23.86 -17.58
N THR A 333 27.24 24.31 -18.44
CA THR A 333 26.05 25.09 -18.06
C THR A 333 24.77 24.27 -18.26
N ASP A 334 23.68 24.63 -17.59
CA ASP A 334 22.34 24.05 -17.84
C ASP A 334 21.57 24.78 -18.97
N THR A 335 22.25 25.61 -19.76
CA THR A 335 21.62 26.39 -20.83
C THR A 335 21.16 25.48 -21.97
N THR A 336 19.98 25.82 -22.54
CA THR A 336 19.46 25.18 -23.73
C THR A 336 20.39 25.40 -24.92
N VAL A 337 20.75 24.30 -25.60
CA VAL A 337 21.61 24.34 -26.79
C VAL A 337 20.76 24.06 -28.02
N LEU A 338 20.87 24.93 -29.04
CA LEU A 338 20.23 24.73 -30.33
C LEU A 338 21.28 24.34 -31.38
N VAL A 339 21.22 23.12 -31.86
CA VAL A 339 22.16 22.56 -32.84
C VAL A 339 21.57 22.69 -34.24
N CYS A 340 22.12 23.61 -35.03
CA CYS A 340 21.67 23.88 -36.39
C CYS A 340 22.59 23.20 -37.41
N GLY A 341 22.02 22.62 -38.46
CA GLY A 341 22.83 22.12 -39.57
C GLY A 341 22.06 21.20 -40.52
N GLN A 342 22.56 21.13 -41.76
CA GLN A 342 21.96 20.31 -42.81
C GLN A 342 21.82 18.83 -42.39
N THR A 343 20.90 18.11 -43.02
CA THR A 343 20.72 16.67 -42.76
C THR A 343 22.04 15.92 -42.96
N GLY A 344 22.39 15.07 -42.00
CA GLY A 344 23.60 14.24 -42.08
C GLY A 344 24.92 14.93 -41.70
N THR A 345 24.92 16.12 -41.11
CA THR A 345 26.16 16.80 -40.64
C THR A 345 26.72 16.27 -39.32
N GLY A 346 25.92 15.56 -38.53
CA GLY A 346 26.31 14.97 -37.23
C GLY A 346 25.73 15.65 -35.99
N LYS A 347 24.53 16.25 -36.08
CA LYS A 347 23.88 16.97 -34.96
C LYS A 347 23.71 16.12 -33.68
N GLU A 348 23.30 14.87 -33.83
CA GLU A 348 23.17 13.94 -32.70
C GLU A 348 24.50 13.71 -31.96
N LEU A 349 25.61 13.60 -32.70
CA LEU A 349 26.92 13.43 -32.08
C LEU A 349 27.32 14.68 -31.28
N VAL A 350 26.97 15.88 -31.77
CA VAL A 350 27.18 17.14 -31.03
C VAL A 350 26.36 17.16 -29.74
N ALA A 351 25.09 16.75 -29.80
CA ALA A 351 24.25 16.65 -28.60
C ALA A 351 24.84 15.70 -27.55
N ARG A 352 25.32 14.52 -27.99
CA ARG A 352 26.03 13.58 -27.11
C ARG A 352 27.29 14.21 -26.52
N ALA A 353 28.11 14.85 -27.35
CA ALA A 353 29.36 15.47 -26.93
C ALA A 353 29.15 16.59 -25.88
N VAL A 354 28.04 17.34 -25.97
CA VAL A 354 27.63 18.34 -24.98
C VAL A 354 27.23 17.65 -23.68
N HIS A 355 26.42 16.59 -23.74
CA HIS A 355 25.96 15.84 -22.57
C HIS A 355 27.11 15.16 -21.82
N GLU A 356 28.00 14.45 -22.51
CA GLU A 356 29.16 13.73 -21.93
C GLU A 356 30.17 14.65 -21.22
N ARG A 357 30.19 15.94 -21.57
CA ARG A 357 31.06 16.95 -20.95
C ARG A 357 30.33 17.79 -19.89
N SER A 358 29.08 17.47 -19.59
CA SER A 358 28.25 18.21 -18.66
C SER A 358 28.29 17.63 -17.24
N PRO A 359 27.84 18.39 -16.22
CA PRO A 359 27.65 17.84 -14.88
C PRO A 359 26.64 16.68 -14.80
N ARG A 360 25.83 16.50 -15.86
CA ARG A 360 24.79 15.46 -15.98
C ARG A 360 25.26 14.26 -16.81
N ALA A 361 26.56 14.13 -17.09
CA ALA A 361 27.11 13.07 -17.94
C ALA A 361 26.88 11.64 -17.41
N ASP A 362 26.73 11.48 -16.09
CA ASP A 362 26.42 10.20 -15.46
C ASP A 362 24.91 9.87 -15.47
N ASN A 363 24.06 10.83 -15.86
CA ASN A 363 22.60 10.66 -15.96
C ASN A 363 22.19 10.28 -17.38
N VAL A 364 20.92 9.92 -17.57
CA VAL A 364 20.41 9.48 -18.87
C VAL A 364 20.36 10.62 -19.90
N LEU A 365 20.80 10.33 -21.13
CA LEU A 365 20.51 11.11 -22.33
C LEU A 365 19.32 10.49 -23.06
N VAL A 366 18.14 11.10 -22.94
CA VAL A 366 16.95 10.64 -23.64
C VAL A 366 16.86 11.32 -25.00
N LYS A 367 16.73 10.54 -26.08
CA LYS A 367 16.63 11.06 -27.44
C LYS A 367 15.22 10.89 -27.98
N VAL A 368 14.75 11.92 -28.67
CA VAL A 368 13.45 11.92 -29.35
C VAL A 368 13.63 12.53 -30.72
N ASN A 369 13.19 11.80 -31.76
CA ASN A 369 13.08 12.34 -33.10
C ASN A 369 11.64 12.83 -33.31
N CYS A 370 11.48 14.14 -33.51
CA CYS A 370 10.18 14.79 -33.62
C CYS A 370 9.46 14.56 -34.95
N SER A 371 10.13 14.05 -35.99
CA SER A 371 9.54 13.80 -37.32
C SER A 371 9.11 12.35 -37.55
N ALA A 372 9.56 11.41 -36.71
CA ALA A 372 9.38 9.99 -36.93
C ALA A 372 7.95 9.47 -36.67
N LEU A 373 7.10 10.26 -35.99
CA LEU A 373 5.78 9.84 -35.50
C LEU A 373 4.69 10.82 -35.94
N ALA A 374 3.44 10.33 -35.92
CA ALA A 374 2.27 11.20 -36.11
C ALA A 374 2.19 12.25 -34.97
N PRO A 375 1.60 13.45 -35.21
CA PRO A 375 1.53 14.54 -34.24
C PRO A 375 0.97 14.14 -32.86
N ASP A 376 -0.08 13.32 -32.83
CA ASP A 376 -0.70 12.88 -31.56
C ASP A 376 0.19 11.88 -30.80
N LEU A 377 0.97 11.08 -31.53
CA LEU A 377 1.90 10.11 -30.95
C LEU A 377 3.17 10.78 -30.42
N ILE A 378 3.69 11.81 -31.09
CA ILE A 378 4.86 12.55 -30.58
C ILE A 378 4.53 13.29 -29.29
N GLU A 379 3.32 13.82 -29.17
CA GLU A 379 2.86 14.45 -27.93
C GLU A 379 2.79 13.43 -26.79
N SER A 380 2.25 12.24 -27.07
CA SER A 380 2.20 11.15 -26.08
C SER A 380 3.57 10.58 -25.72
N GLU A 381 4.52 10.52 -26.66
CA GLU A 381 5.90 10.13 -26.34
C GLU A 381 6.58 11.20 -25.49
N LEU A 382 6.50 12.48 -25.84
CA LEU A 382 7.16 13.55 -25.09
C LEU A 382 6.64 13.67 -23.65
N PHE A 383 5.32 13.74 -23.47
CA PHE A 383 4.69 14.06 -22.19
C PHE A 383 4.04 12.85 -21.48
N GLY A 384 4.01 11.68 -22.11
CA GLY A 384 3.32 10.52 -21.55
C GLY A 384 1.80 10.64 -21.64
N HIS A 385 1.09 9.60 -21.22
CA HIS A 385 -0.37 9.60 -21.21
C HIS A 385 -0.95 8.84 -20.03
N GLU A 386 -2.14 9.28 -19.60
CA GLU A 386 -2.97 8.54 -18.66
C GLU A 386 -3.78 7.44 -19.37
N LYS A 387 -4.20 6.43 -18.62
CA LYS A 387 -5.05 5.36 -19.13
C LYS A 387 -6.35 5.95 -19.69
N GLY A 388 -6.69 5.61 -20.93
CA GLY A 388 -7.89 6.11 -21.61
C GLY A 388 -7.77 7.50 -22.23
N ALA A 389 -6.58 8.11 -22.27
CA ALA A 389 -6.36 9.41 -22.88
C ALA A 389 -6.73 9.49 -24.38
N PHE A 390 -6.60 8.38 -25.12
CA PHE A 390 -7.02 8.23 -26.52
C PHE A 390 -7.41 6.78 -26.83
N THR A 391 -8.01 6.55 -28.00
CA THR A 391 -8.38 5.21 -28.47
C THR A 391 -7.14 4.32 -28.62
N GLY A 392 -6.97 3.35 -27.73
CA GLY A 392 -5.81 2.45 -27.67
C GLY A 392 -4.89 2.66 -26.46
N ALA A 393 -5.11 3.69 -25.63
CA ALA A 393 -4.39 3.91 -24.38
C ALA A 393 -4.90 2.97 -23.26
N SER A 394 -4.58 1.68 -23.35
CA SER A 394 -5.02 0.66 -22.37
C SER A 394 -4.30 0.75 -21.02
N GLU A 395 -3.09 1.31 -21.03
CA GLU A 395 -2.21 1.46 -19.87
C GLU A 395 -1.68 2.90 -19.81
N GLN A 396 -1.22 3.31 -18.64
CA GLN A 396 -0.52 4.59 -18.46
C GLN A 396 0.91 4.44 -18.98
N ARG A 397 1.47 5.51 -19.56
CA ARG A 397 2.85 5.51 -20.06
C ARG A 397 3.60 6.77 -19.65
N VAL A 398 4.80 6.56 -19.13
CA VAL A 398 5.75 7.62 -18.76
C VAL A 398 6.29 8.30 -20.02
N GLY A 399 6.36 9.63 -20.01
CA GLY A 399 6.86 10.44 -21.12
C GLY A 399 8.39 10.60 -21.13
N ARG A 400 8.94 11.05 -22.25
CA ARG A 400 10.38 11.28 -22.43
C ARG A 400 10.92 12.41 -21.56
N PHE A 401 10.09 13.41 -21.23
CA PHE A 401 10.45 14.44 -20.26
C PHE A 401 10.67 13.86 -18.86
N GLU A 402 9.74 13.03 -18.39
CA GLU A 402 9.82 12.38 -17.07
C GLU A 402 10.97 11.38 -17.02
N LEU A 403 11.23 10.65 -18.10
CA LEU A 403 12.41 9.78 -18.21
C LEU A 403 13.74 10.55 -18.19
N ALA A 404 13.75 11.80 -18.62
CA ALA A 404 14.92 12.65 -18.67
C ALA A 404 15.07 13.55 -17.42
N ASP A 405 14.30 13.29 -16.37
CA ASP A 405 14.41 14.02 -15.11
C ASP A 405 15.81 13.83 -14.49
N GLY A 406 16.44 14.92 -14.06
CA GLY A 406 17.85 14.99 -13.67
C GLY A 406 18.86 14.81 -14.82
N GLY A 407 18.41 14.38 -16.00
CA GLY A 407 19.22 14.05 -17.17
C GLY A 407 19.22 15.13 -18.25
N THR A 408 19.36 14.69 -19.51
CA THR A 408 19.32 15.55 -20.70
C THR A 408 18.34 14.98 -21.72
N LEU A 409 17.48 15.82 -22.28
CA LEU A 409 16.58 15.48 -23.37
C LEU A 409 17.07 16.09 -24.68
N PHE A 410 17.35 15.23 -25.66
CA PHE A 410 17.72 15.61 -27.01
C PHE A 410 16.49 15.54 -27.93
N LEU A 411 16.10 16.69 -28.47
CA LEU A 411 14.99 16.85 -29.40
C LEU A 411 15.53 17.04 -30.81
N ASP A 412 15.56 15.98 -31.63
CA ASP A 412 15.97 16.07 -33.03
C ASP A 412 14.81 16.47 -33.93
N GLU A 413 15.12 17.24 -34.97
CA GLU A 413 14.16 17.76 -35.95
C GLU A 413 13.01 18.58 -35.31
N ILE A 414 13.35 19.45 -34.33
CA ILE A 414 12.37 20.25 -33.57
C ILE A 414 11.46 21.13 -34.46
N GLY A 415 11.95 21.51 -35.65
CA GLY A 415 11.20 22.33 -36.61
C GLY A 415 9.98 21.63 -37.21
N GLU A 416 9.85 20.31 -37.07
CA GLU A 416 8.72 19.51 -37.58
C GLU A 416 7.58 19.36 -36.56
N LEU A 417 7.73 19.90 -35.33
CA LEU A 417 6.68 19.80 -34.32
C LEU A 417 5.41 20.57 -34.70
N ALA A 418 4.25 19.98 -34.41
CA ALA A 418 2.97 20.65 -34.55
C ALA A 418 2.82 21.82 -33.56
N MET A 419 2.05 22.86 -33.95
CA MET A 419 1.86 24.08 -33.15
C MET A 419 1.26 23.83 -31.74
N SER A 420 0.42 22.80 -31.59
CA SER A 420 -0.12 22.37 -30.29
C SER A 420 0.99 21.87 -29.37
N THR A 421 1.83 20.96 -29.87
CA THR A 421 2.95 20.37 -29.14
C THR A 421 4.01 21.43 -28.80
N GLN A 422 4.29 22.37 -29.71
CA GLN A 422 5.18 23.51 -29.44
C GLN A 422 4.72 24.34 -28.23
N SER A 423 3.40 24.51 -28.05
CA SER A 423 2.84 25.27 -26.92
C SER A 423 3.04 24.56 -25.59
N LYS A 424 2.86 23.23 -25.55
CA LYS A 424 3.13 22.41 -24.35
C LYS A 424 4.62 22.33 -24.04
N LEU A 425 5.45 22.20 -25.08
CA LEU A 425 6.90 22.21 -24.94
C LEU A 425 7.37 23.52 -24.32
N LEU A 426 6.87 24.67 -24.79
CA LEU A 426 7.20 25.96 -24.20
C LEU A 426 6.90 26.01 -22.70
N ARG A 427 5.73 25.52 -22.28
CA ARG A 427 5.36 25.45 -20.85
C ARG A 427 6.35 24.59 -20.07
N ALA A 428 6.66 23.40 -20.57
CA ALA A 428 7.66 22.51 -19.97
C ALA A 428 9.06 23.17 -19.86
N LEU A 429 9.46 23.96 -20.86
CA LEU A 429 10.75 24.68 -20.86
C LEU A 429 10.79 25.91 -19.93
N GLN A 430 9.65 26.54 -19.67
CA GLN A 430 9.56 27.77 -18.89
C GLN A 430 9.32 27.48 -17.41
N GLU A 431 8.37 26.59 -17.13
CA GLU A 431 7.88 26.30 -15.78
C GLU A 431 8.53 25.05 -15.18
N GLN A 432 9.29 24.28 -15.97
CA GLN A 432 9.83 22.97 -15.58
C GLN A 432 8.74 22.01 -15.10
N GLU A 433 7.52 22.19 -15.63
CA GLU A 433 6.38 21.34 -15.33
C GLU A 433 5.52 21.07 -16.56
N PHE A 434 4.83 19.93 -16.56
CA PHE A 434 3.86 19.59 -17.60
C PHE A 434 2.77 18.66 -17.05
N GLU A 435 1.74 18.42 -17.87
CA GLU A 435 0.65 17.48 -17.59
C GLU A 435 0.69 16.36 -18.63
N ARG A 436 0.47 15.11 -18.21
CA ARG A 436 0.36 13.99 -19.15
C ARG A 436 -0.87 14.16 -20.05
N VAL A 437 -0.84 13.58 -21.25
CA VAL A 437 -1.99 13.60 -22.15
C VAL A 437 -3.18 12.92 -21.47
N GLY A 438 -4.31 13.63 -21.36
CA GLY A 438 -5.52 13.15 -20.70
C GLY A 438 -5.52 13.21 -19.16
N GLY A 439 -4.44 13.68 -18.55
CA GLY A 439 -4.33 13.88 -17.11
C GLY A 439 -4.44 15.35 -16.70
N SER A 440 -4.71 15.60 -15.41
CA SER A 440 -4.72 16.93 -14.79
C SER A 440 -3.61 17.12 -13.74
N ARG A 441 -2.81 16.08 -13.49
CA ARG A 441 -1.70 16.12 -12.54
C ARG A 441 -0.51 16.82 -13.15
N THR A 442 -0.07 17.89 -12.50
CA THR A 442 1.18 18.58 -12.82
C THR A 442 2.38 17.76 -12.35
N ILE A 443 3.36 17.59 -13.23
CA ILE A 443 4.61 16.86 -13.00
C ILE A 443 5.75 17.86 -13.15
N GLN A 444 6.57 18.01 -12.12
CA GLN A 444 7.79 18.82 -12.18
C GLN A 444 8.99 17.96 -12.61
N VAL A 445 9.85 18.51 -13.47
CA VAL A 445 11.05 17.84 -13.98
C VAL A 445 12.22 18.82 -14.09
N ASP A 446 13.40 18.37 -13.67
CA ASP A 446 14.65 19.10 -13.89
C ASP A 446 15.41 18.47 -15.06
N THR A 447 15.07 18.86 -16.28
CA THR A 447 15.65 18.31 -17.51
C THR A 447 16.43 19.36 -18.30
N ARG A 448 17.69 19.07 -18.64
CA ARG A 448 18.48 19.89 -19.58
C ARG A 448 18.06 19.61 -21.01
N ILE A 449 17.98 20.64 -21.85
CA ILE A 449 17.44 20.54 -23.21
C ILE A 449 18.52 20.80 -24.26
N ILE A 450 18.61 19.89 -25.23
CA ILE A 450 19.39 20.09 -26.46
C ILE A 450 18.43 19.88 -27.62
N ALA A 451 18.20 20.91 -28.43
CA ALA A 451 17.36 20.82 -29.61
C ALA A 451 18.22 20.80 -30.88
N ALA A 452 17.77 20.09 -31.92
CA ALA A 452 18.43 20.08 -33.22
C ALA A 452 17.45 20.32 -34.36
N THR A 453 17.92 21.01 -35.40
CA THR A 453 17.12 21.31 -36.59
C THR A 453 17.99 21.35 -37.85
N ASN A 454 17.40 20.97 -38.98
CA ASN A 454 17.91 21.18 -40.33
C ASN A 454 17.17 22.29 -41.09
N VAL A 455 16.08 22.81 -40.53
CA VAL A 455 15.27 23.89 -41.07
C VAL A 455 15.70 25.22 -40.44
N ASP A 456 15.62 26.29 -41.22
CA ASP A 456 15.74 27.65 -40.72
C ASP A 456 14.52 28.01 -39.85
N LEU A 457 14.72 28.05 -38.54
CA LEU A 457 13.64 28.34 -37.59
C LEU A 457 13.20 29.80 -37.65
N GLU A 458 14.07 30.74 -38.04
CA GLU A 458 13.68 32.15 -38.19
C GLU A 458 12.68 32.29 -39.33
N GLN A 459 12.98 31.67 -40.47
CA GLN A 459 12.05 31.62 -41.60
C GLN A 459 10.76 30.87 -41.24
N ALA A 460 10.84 29.78 -40.48
CA ALA A 460 9.65 29.04 -40.03
C ALA A 460 8.74 29.87 -39.11
N VAL A 461 9.32 30.79 -38.31
CA VAL A 461 8.57 31.74 -37.50
C VAL A 461 7.86 32.78 -38.39
N GLU A 462 8.56 33.33 -39.39
CA GLU A 462 7.96 34.29 -40.34
C GLU A 462 6.79 33.68 -41.12
N GLU A 463 6.89 32.40 -41.46
CA GLU A 463 5.85 31.64 -42.16
C GLU A 463 4.73 31.13 -41.23
N GLY A 464 4.81 31.38 -39.92
CA GLY A 464 3.81 30.97 -38.94
C GLY A 464 3.76 29.46 -38.66
N ARG A 465 4.81 28.72 -39.05
CA ARG A 465 4.95 27.26 -38.82
C ARG A 465 5.66 26.94 -37.49
N PHE A 466 6.35 27.91 -36.91
CA PHE A 466 7.03 27.79 -35.63
C PHE A 466 6.71 28.99 -34.74
N ARG A 467 6.54 28.76 -33.43
CA ARG A 467 6.23 29.86 -32.50
C ARG A 467 7.47 30.71 -32.19
N SER A 468 7.30 32.02 -32.21
CA SER A 468 8.39 32.97 -31.93
C SER A 468 8.90 32.86 -30.49
N ASP A 469 8.01 32.70 -29.51
CA ASP A 469 8.36 32.56 -28.09
C ASP A 469 9.20 31.29 -27.82
N LEU A 470 8.82 30.16 -28.42
CA LEU A 470 9.58 28.92 -28.35
C LEU A 470 10.95 29.06 -29.03
N TYR A 471 11.01 29.73 -30.20
CA TYR A 471 12.28 29.98 -30.88
C TYR A 471 13.27 30.72 -29.98
N PHE A 472 12.85 31.82 -29.35
CA PHE A 472 13.73 32.58 -28.45
C PHE A 472 14.12 31.79 -27.19
N ARG A 473 13.26 30.88 -26.70
CA ARG A 473 13.58 30.02 -25.55
C ARG A 473 14.57 28.90 -25.90
N LEU A 474 14.56 28.42 -27.14
CA LEU A 474 15.49 27.39 -27.62
C LEU A 474 16.83 28.00 -28.08
N ASN A 475 16.79 29.15 -28.75
CA ASN A 475 17.95 29.81 -29.34
C ASN A 475 18.77 30.63 -28.31
N ILE A 476 19.09 30.03 -27.16
CA ILE A 476 19.93 30.68 -26.14
C ILE A 476 21.41 30.50 -26.51
N PHE A 477 21.81 29.28 -26.90
CA PHE A 477 23.16 28.99 -27.34
C PHE A 477 23.15 28.17 -28.64
N PRO A 478 23.22 28.83 -29.81
CA PRO A 478 23.25 28.14 -31.10
C PRO A 478 24.62 27.57 -31.44
N ILE A 479 24.66 26.32 -31.90
CA ILE A 479 25.84 25.67 -32.47
C ILE A 479 25.55 25.32 -33.93
N ASN A 480 26.25 25.97 -34.86
CA ASN A 480 26.07 25.78 -36.30
C ASN A 480 27.07 24.74 -36.84
N LEU A 481 26.57 23.58 -37.30
CA LEU A 481 27.43 22.59 -37.94
C LEU A 481 27.66 22.93 -39.42
N PRO A 482 28.93 23.06 -39.86
CA PRO A 482 29.24 23.30 -41.26
C PRO A 482 28.92 22.07 -42.12
N PRO A 483 28.37 22.26 -43.33
CA PRO A 483 28.17 21.18 -44.28
C PRO A 483 29.54 20.64 -44.75
N LEU A 484 29.58 19.38 -45.17
CA LEU A 484 30.84 18.69 -45.49
C LEU A 484 31.64 19.37 -46.62
N ARG A 485 30.94 20.02 -47.55
CA ARG A 485 31.54 20.81 -48.65
C ARG A 485 32.35 22.03 -48.19
N ASP A 486 32.09 22.55 -46.99
CA ASP A 486 32.78 23.72 -46.42
C ASP A 486 33.94 23.29 -45.50
N ARG A 487 34.01 22.00 -45.15
CA ARG A 487 35.08 21.37 -44.36
C ARG A 487 35.78 20.24 -45.12
N ARG A 488 36.14 20.47 -46.40
CA ARG A 488 36.76 19.44 -47.27
C ARG A 488 38.08 18.88 -46.75
N SER A 489 38.80 19.63 -45.89
CA SER A 489 40.02 19.16 -45.24
C SER A 489 39.78 17.98 -44.30
N ASP A 490 38.55 17.80 -43.81
CA ASP A 490 38.19 16.70 -42.90
C ASP A 490 37.81 15.41 -43.64
N ILE A 491 37.55 15.48 -44.96
CA ILE A 491 37.14 14.31 -45.75
C ILE A 491 38.15 13.15 -45.64
N PRO A 492 39.48 13.34 -45.78
CA PRO A 492 40.44 12.25 -45.64
C PRO A 492 40.39 11.57 -44.27
N LEU A 493 40.20 12.36 -43.22
CA LEU A 493 40.14 11.88 -41.84
C LEU A 493 38.87 11.05 -41.60
N LEU A 494 37.72 11.54 -42.10
CA LEU A 494 36.44 10.82 -42.06
C LEU A 494 36.48 9.53 -42.88
N VAL A 495 37.08 9.58 -44.07
CA VAL A 495 37.26 8.40 -44.94
C VAL A 495 38.08 7.33 -44.24
N GLU A 496 39.19 7.69 -43.60
CA GLU A 496 40.03 6.74 -42.88
C GLU A 496 39.30 6.15 -41.66
N HIS A 497 38.54 6.98 -40.94
CA HIS A 497 37.70 6.53 -39.84
C HIS A 497 36.66 5.49 -40.31
N PHE A 498 35.86 5.81 -41.33
CA PHE A 498 34.84 4.90 -41.86
C PHE A 498 35.44 3.65 -42.48
N ARG A 499 36.59 3.76 -43.16
CA ARG A 499 37.33 2.61 -43.69
C ARG A 499 37.66 1.63 -42.58
N LYS A 500 38.26 2.09 -41.46
CA LYS A 500 38.59 1.22 -40.31
C LYS A 500 37.34 0.64 -39.66
N LEU A 501 36.34 1.48 -39.41
CA LEU A 501 35.08 1.10 -38.76
C LEU A 501 34.36 -0.02 -39.51
N PHE A 502 34.13 0.15 -40.81
CA PHE A 502 33.41 -0.83 -41.62
C PHE A 502 34.26 -2.07 -41.93
N ALA A 503 35.58 -1.93 -42.10
CA ALA A 503 36.49 -3.06 -42.27
C ALA A 503 36.45 -3.99 -41.04
N GLN A 504 36.55 -3.43 -39.82
CA GLN A 504 36.48 -4.18 -38.58
C GLN A 504 35.13 -4.89 -38.39
N ARG A 505 34.02 -4.20 -38.68
CA ARG A 505 32.66 -4.78 -38.60
C ARG A 505 32.44 -5.96 -39.53
N MET A 506 32.98 -5.87 -40.74
CA MET A 506 32.79 -6.88 -41.79
C MET A 506 33.88 -7.97 -41.74
N GLY A 507 34.84 -7.89 -40.81
CA GLY A 507 35.96 -8.83 -40.73
C GLY A 507 36.86 -8.81 -41.96
N LYS A 508 36.90 -7.69 -42.70
CA LYS A 508 37.74 -7.52 -43.90
C LYS A 508 39.01 -6.75 -43.59
N SER A 509 40.11 -7.12 -44.23
CA SER A 509 41.33 -6.30 -44.25
C SER A 509 41.27 -5.34 -45.43
N ILE A 510 41.01 -4.06 -45.17
CA ILE A 510 41.20 -2.98 -46.14
C ILE A 510 42.51 -2.30 -45.74
N GLU A 511 43.44 -2.09 -46.66
CA GLU A 511 44.73 -1.45 -46.43
C GLU A 511 44.67 0.06 -46.69
N GLY A 512 43.80 0.51 -47.60
CA GLY A 512 43.68 1.94 -47.91
C GLY A 512 42.68 2.30 -48.99
N VAL A 513 42.73 3.58 -49.38
CA VAL A 513 41.94 4.18 -50.46
C VAL A 513 42.89 4.67 -51.54
N SER A 514 42.61 4.35 -52.81
CA SER A 514 43.47 4.77 -53.91
C SER A 514 43.52 6.32 -54.02
N PRO A 515 44.61 6.91 -54.51
CA PRO A 515 44.68 8.36 -54.72
C PRO A 515 43.58 8.89 -55.65
N SER A 516 43.19 8.10 -56.66
CA SER A 516 42.09 8.44 -57.56
C SER A 516 40.73 8.46 -56.85
N ALA A 517 40.44 7.48 -56.00
CA ALA A 517 39.24 7.45 -55.19
C ALA A 517 39.18 8.64 -54.21
N MET A 518 40.30 8.94 -53.55
CA MET A 518 40.40 10.09 -52.64
C MET A 518 40.17 11.43 -53.36
N ALA A 519 40.65 11.58 -54.60
CA ALA A 519 40.40 12.78 -55.41
C ALA A 519 38.90 12.96 -55.71
N VAL A 520 38.19 11.88 -56.07
CA VAL A 520 36.73 11.89 -56.29
C VAL A 520 36.00 12.29 -55.00
N LEU A 521 36.36 11.70 -53.86
CA LEU A 521 35.75 12.00 -52.57
C LEU A 521 35.92 13.47 -52.15
N LYS A 522 37.09 14.08 -52.44
CA LYS A 522 37.35 15.50 -52.15
C LYS A 522 36.62 16.46 -53.10
N ALA A 523 36.36 16.04 -54.34
CA ALA A 523 35.74 16.87 -55.36
C ALA A 523 34.20 16.90 -55.25
N TYR A 524 33.59 15.86 -54.68
CA TYR A 524 32.14 15.76 -54.53
C TYR A 524 31.57 16.78 -53.53
N ASN A 525 30.35 17.25 -53.77
CA ASN A 525 29.71 18.31 -52.97
C ASN A 525 28.94 17.80 -51.74
N TRP A 526 28.76 16.48 -51.60
CA TRP A 526 28.17 15.84 -50.42
C TRP A 526 26.81 16.43 -49.98
N PRO A 527 25.76 16.39 -50.82
CA PRO A 527 24.42 16.86 -50.47
C PRO A 527 23.85 16.18 -49.21
N GLY A 528 24.17 14.90 -48.97
CA GLY A 528 23.80 14.17 -47.74
C GLY A 528 24.89 14.19 -46.66
N ASN A 529 25.90 15.05 -46.79
CA ASN A 529 26.97 15.30 -45.82
C ASN A 529 27.69 14.02 -45.35
N VAL A 530 27.94 13.89 -44.05
CA VAL A 530 28.70 12.78 -43.45
C VAL A 530 27.92 11.47 -43.51
N ARG A 531 26.58 11.51 -43.42
CA ARG A 531 25.73 10.33 -43.56
C ARG A 531 25.85 9.70 -44.95
N GLU A 532 25.88 10.52 -46.00
CA GLU A 532 26.12 10.05 -47.36
C GLU A 532 27.54 9.49 -47.53
N LEU A 533 28.56 10.18 -47.00
CA LEU A 533 29.94 9.69 -47.00
C LEU A 533 30.05 8.32 -46.32
N ALA A 534 29.44 8.14 -45.14
CA ALA A 534 29.42 6.88 -44.43
C ALA A 534 28.79 5.76 -45.27
N ASN A 535 27.61 6.01 -45.86
CA ASN A 535 26.92 5.04 -46.71
C ASN A 535 27.74 4.66 -47.96
N ILE A 536 28.40 5.63 -48.58
CA ILE A 536 29.28 5.38 -49.73
C ILE A 536 30.50 4.56 -49.31
N MET A 537 31.14 4.91 -48.20
CA MET A 537 32.30 4.18 -47.68
C MET A 537 31.95 2.75 -47.25
N GLU A 538 30.79 2.55 -46.62
CA GLU A 538 30.31 1.21 -46.25
C GLU A 538 30.16 0.33 -47.49
N ARG A 539 29.46 0.82 -48.52
CA ARG A 539 29.33 0.10 -49.80
C ARG A 539 30.68 -0.14 -50.47
N ALA A 540 31.57 0.85 -50.43
CA ALA A 540 32.90 0.72 -51.01
C ALA A 540 33.72 -0.39 -50.31
N VAL A 541 33.61 -0.55 -48.99
CA VAL A 541 34.25 -1.66 -48.26
C VAL A 541 33.63 -3.02 -48.62
N ILE A 542 32.33 -3.07 -48.91
CA ILE A 542 31.66 -4.28 -49.40
C ILE A 542 32.19 -4.68 -50.78
N LEU A 543 32.33 -3.71 -51.69
CA LEU A 543 32.74 -3.93 -53.07
C LEU A 543 34.25 -4.09 -53.26
N ALA A 544 35.06 -3.52 -52.36
CA ALA A 544 36.51 -3.52 -52.46
C ALA A 544 37.09 -4.92 -52.61
N GLN A 545 37.96 -5.06 -53.61
CA GLN A 545 38.76 -6.25 -53.90
C GLN A 545 40.23 -5.96 -53.59
N ASP A 546 40.99 -7.00 -53.20
CA ASP A 546 42.43 -6.91 -52.88
C ASP A 546 42.76 -5.91 -51.75
N GLY A 547 41.81 -5.60 -50.88
CA GLY A 547 42.04 -4.70 -49.74
C GLY A 547 42.20 -3.21 -50.10
N LEU A 548 41.91 -2.79 -51.34
CA LEU A 548 42.04 -1.38 -51.75
C LEU A 548 40.72 -0.84 -52.30
N ILE A 549 40.25 0.29 -51.77
CA ILE A 549 39.08 1.00 -52.29
C ILE A 549 39.51 1.82 -53.52
N ARG A 550 38.95 1.51 -54.69
CA ARG A 550 39.20 2.19 -55.96
C ARG A 550 38.04 3.14 -56.31
N ALA A 551 38.26 4.02 -57.30
CA ALA A 551 37.28 5.03 -57.68
C ALA A 551 35.96 4.40 -58.18
N ASP A 552 36.05 3.26 -58.87
CA ASP A 552 34.89 2.53 -59.40
C ASP A 552 34.01 1.94 -58.27
N ASP A 553 34.58 1.68 -57.09
CA ASP A 553 33.86 1.12 -55.94
C ASP A 553 32.96 2.16 -55.25
N LEU A 554 33.22 3.46 -55.44
CA LEU A 554 32.52 4.54 -54.74
C LEU A 554 31.09 4.76 -55.26
N SER A 555 30.76 4.26 -56.46
CA SER A 555 29.44 4.47 -57.09
C SER A 555 28.97 5.94 -57.07
N ILE A 556 29.92 6.90 -57.04
CA ILE A 556 29.64 8.32 -57.16
C ILE A 556 29.49 8.59 -58.66
N THR A 557 28.30 8.34 -59.18
CA THR A 557 27.95 8.84 -60.51
C THR A 557 28.08 10.36 -60.40
N GLN A 558 28.91 10.98 -61.25
CA GLN A 558 28.74 12.40 -61.54
C GLN A 558 27.33 12.54 -62.11
N GLN A 559 26.34 12.72 -61.24
CA GLN A 559 25.14 13.43 -61.62
C GLN A 559 25.67 14.76 -62.10
N HIS A 560 25.75 14.88 -63.42
CA HIS A 560 25.92 16.14 -64.09
C HIS A 560 25.04 17.12 -63.33
N THR A 561 25.67 18.17 -62.84
CA THR A 561 25.02 19.43 -62.51
C THR A 561 24.28 19.90 -63.75
N THR A 562 23.13 19.32 -64.05
CA THR A 562 22.04 20.10 -64.61
C THR A 562 21.50 20.85 -63.41
N ASN A 563 22.03 22.05 -63.21
CA ASN A 563 21.23 23.13 -62.66
C ASN A 563 19.96 23.21 -63.52
N HIS A 564 18.92 22.49 -63.13
CA HIS A 564 17.56 22.84 -63.45
C HIS A 564 17.04 23.75 -62.34
N THR A 565 17.69 24.90 -62.21
CA THR A 565 16.95 26.15 -62.04
C THR A 565 16.50 26.57 -63.44
N ASP A 566 15.55 25.84 -63.99
CA ASP A 566 14.72 26.29 -65.10
C ASP A 566 13.32 25.92 -64.65
N ASP A 567 12.48 26.95 -64.53
CA ASP A 567 11.03 26.90 -64.28
C ASP A 567 10.46 25.49 -64.39
N LEU A 568 9.95 24.94 -63.28
CA LEU A 568 8.90 23.93 -63.36
C LEU A 568 7.81 24.57 -64.24
N PRO A 569 7.74 24.22 -65.53
CA PRO A 569 6.82 24.89 -66.41
C PRO A 569 5.45 24.54 -65.88
N THR A 570 4.55 25.53 -65.87
CA THR A 570 3.17 25.28 -65.50
C THR A 570 2.68 24.03 -66.24
N LEU A 571 1.76 23.29 -65.62
CA LEU A 571 1.17 22.07 -66.21
C LEU A 571 0.75 22.29 -67.68
N GLN A 572 0.34 23.52 -68.00
CA GLN A 572 0.02 24.00 -69.33
C GLN A 572 1.22 24.04 -70.30
N GLU A 573 2.38 24.53 -69.86
CA GLU A 573 3.60 24.61 -70.67
C GLU A 573 4.31 23.25 -70.81
N ALA A 574 4.26 22.42 -69.76
CA ALA A 574 4.68 21.02 -69.87
C ALA A 574 3.83 20.25 -70.91
N GLN A 575 2.52 20.44 -70.87
CA GLN A 575 1.58 19.84 -71.82
C GLN A 575 1.76 20.39 -73.25
N ARG A 576 2.01 21.70 -73.40
CA ARG A 576 2.30 22.34 -74.69
C ARG A 576 3.56 21.77 -75.33
N ARG A 577 4.66 21.67 -74.58
CA ARG A 577 5.93 21.10 -75.08
C ARG A 577 5.77 19.63 -75.48
N HIS A 578 5.00 18.86 -74.70
CA HIS A 578 4.74 17.45 -75.01
C HIS A 578 3.93 17.28 -76.31
N ILE A 579 2.91 18.10 -76.52
CA ILE A 579 2.13 18.12 -77.76
C ILE A 579 2.98 18.53 -78.98
N ILE A 580 3.84 19.55 -78.83
CA ILE A 580 4.76 19.96 -79.92
C ILE A 580 5.74 18.84 -80.27
N ARG A 581 6.27 18.10 -79.28
CA ARG A 581 7.18 16.97 -79.53
C ARG A 581 6.48 15.86 -80.31
N ALA A 582 5.23 15.54 -79.96
CA ALA A 582 4.43 14.57 -80.70
C ALA A 582 4.17 15.02 -82.15
N LEU A 583 3.81 16.29 -82.35
CA LEU A 583 3.59 16.85 -83.69
C LEU A 583 4.85 16.85 -84.56
N LYS A 584 6.03 17.12 -83.99
CA LYS A 584 7.31 17.03 -84.70
C LYS A 584 7.65 15.59 -85.09
N ALA A 585 7.41 14.63 -84.20
CA ALA A 585 7.66 13.22 -84.47
C ALA A 585 6.74 12.66 -85.57
N THR A 586 5.54 13.23 -85.72
CA THR A 586 4.56 12.82 -86.74
C THR A 586 4.46 13.78 -87.93
N GLY A 587 5.45 14.66 -88.11
CA GLY A 587 5.51 15.60 -89.24
C GLY A 587 4.26 16.47 -89.41
N GLY A 588 3.67 16.98 -88.31
CA GLY A 588 2.51 17.87 -88.32
C GLY A 588 1.16 17.19 -88.61
N THR A 589 1.12 15.85 -88.62
CA THR A 589 -0.11 15.08 -88.80
C THR A 589 -0.81 14.87 -87.45
N VAL A 590 -1.98 15.51 -87.27
CA VAL A 590 -2.71 15.52 -85.98
C VAL A 590 -3.49 14.23 -85.72
N GLY A 591 -4.00 13.56 -86.76
CA GLY A 591 -4.81 12.35 -86.59
C GLY A 591 -4.66 11.34 -87.72
N GLY A 592 -4.96 10.08 -87.40
CA GLY A 592 -4.62 8.89 -88.18
C GLY A 592 -3.94 7.86 -87.27
N PRO A 593 -3.67 6.63 -87.73
CA PRO A 593 -2.96 5.61 -86.95
C PRO A 593 -1.57 6.08 -86.50
N ASP A 594 -0.89 6.84 -87.35
CA ASP A 594 0.46 7.39 -87.10
C ASP A 594 0.45 8.90 -86.74
N GLY A 595 -0.72 9.44 -86.37
CA GLY A 595 -0.87 10.86 -86.02
C GLY A 595 -0.53 11.17 -84.56
N ALA A 596 -0.24 12.44 -84.25
CA ALA A 596 0.13 12.88 -82.90
C ALA A 596 -0.92 12.53 -81.83
N ALA A 597 -2.21 12.46 -82.19
CA ALA A 597 -3.28 12.02 -81.29
C ALA A 597 -3.15 10.55 -80.86
N ALA A 598 -2.79 9.67 -81.80
CA ALA A 598 -2.57 8.25 -81.51
C ALA A 598 -1.29 8.03 -80.69
N LEU A 599 -0.23 8.80 -80.99
CA LEU A 599 1.04 8.74 -80.25
C LEU A 599 0.91 9.24 -78.79
N LEU A 600 -0.04 10.15 -78.54
CA LEU A 600 -0.36 10.68 -77.21
C LEU A 600 -1.51 9.94 -76.52
N ASP A 601 -2.03 8.88 -77.14
CA ASP A 601 -3.17 8.08 -76.67
C ASP A 601 -4.41 8.91 -76.29
N ILE A 602 -4.76 9.90 -77.13
CA ILE A 602 -5.94 10.75 -76.94
C ILE A 602 -6.75 10.89 -78.23
N LYS A 603 -8.07 11.10 -78.10
CA LYS A 603 -8.94 11.33 -79.26
C LYS A 603 -8.49 12.58 -80.04
N ARG A 604 -8.51 12.50 -81.37
CA ARG A 604 -8.15 13.63 -82.28
C ARG A 604 -8.87 14.93 -81.92
N THR A 605 -10.15 14.87 -81.57
CA THR A 605 -10.95 16.03 -81.17
C THR A 605 -10.46 16.68 -79.87
N THR A 606 -10.00 15.87 -78.91
CA THR A 606 -9.40 16.33 -77.64
C THR A 606 -8.03 16.97 -77.87
N LEU A 607 -7.21 16.41 -78.76
CA LEU A 607 -5.91 17.01 -79.10
C LEU A 607 -6.10 18.37 -79.80
N LEU A 608 -7.02 18.48 -80.77
CA LEU A 608 -7.33 19.74 -81.46
C LEU A 608 -7.82 20.84 -80.50
N SER A 609 -8.70 20.48 -79.56
CA SER A 609 -9.18 21.43 -78.53
C SER A 609 -8.04 21.90 -77.62
N ARG A 610 -7.13 21.01 -77.20
CA ARG A 610 -5.95 21.35 -76.40
C ARG A 610 -4.96 22.20 -77.17
N MET A 611 -4.73 21.92 -78.45
CA MET A 611 -3.88 22.72 -79.33
C MET A 611 -4.38 24.15 -79.47
N ASN A 612 -5.69 24.35 -79.69
CA ASN A 612 -6.30 25.68 -79.76
C ASN A 612 -6.16 26.45 -78.43
N ARG A 613 -6.40 25.78 -77.30
CA ARG A 613 -6.26 26.39 -75.96
C ARG A 613 -4.80 26.76 -75.61
N LEU A 614 -3.85 26.02 -76.17
CA LEU A 614 -2.41 26.19 -75.90
C LEU A 614 -1.71 27.03 -76.98
N GLY A 615 -2.42 27.50 -78.01
CA GLY A 615 -1.85 28.28 -79.12
C GLY A 615 -0.80 27.50 -79.93
N VAL A 616 -1.04 26.21 -80.20
CA VAL A 616 -0.16 25.35 -80.99
C VAL A 616 -0.81 25.07 -82.34
N ASP A 617 -0.14 25.47 -83.42
CA ASP A 617 -0.56 25.18 -84.79
C ASP A 617 0.17 23.92 -85.32
N ALA A 618 -0.56 22.99 -85.91
CA ALA A 618 0.00 21.78 -86.50
C ALA A 618 0.68 22.03 -87.85
N ASP A 619 0.22 23.02 -88.60
CA ASP A 619 0.74 23.30 -89.95
C ASP A 619 2.16 23.87 -89.89
N ALA A 620 2.56 24.45 -88.76
CA ALA A 620 3.93 24.89 -88.47
C ALA A 620 4.95 23.72 -88.36
N TYR A 621 4.49 22.48 -88.30
CA TYR A 621 5.33 21.28 -88.15
C TYR A 621 5.10 20.25 -89.25
N ARG A 622 4.32 20.60 -90.29
CA ARG A 622 4.31 19.83 -91.54
C ARG A 622 5.55 20.20 -92.34
N GLY A 623 6.33 19.17 -92.68
CA GLY A 623 7.47 19.28 -93.59
C GLY A 623 7.02 19.54 -95.02
#